data_AF-A0A9E3BGF7-F1
#
_entry.id   AF-A0A9E3BGF7-F1
#
_cell.length_a   1.000
_cell.length_b   1.000
_cell.length_c   1.000
_cell.angle_alpha   90.00
_cell.angle_beta   90.00
_cell.angle_gamma   90.00
#
_symmetry.space_group_name_H-M   'P 1'
#
loop_
_entity.id
_entity.type
_entity.pdbx_description
1 polymer ?
#
loop_
_entity_poly.entity_id
_entity_poly.type
_entity_poly.pdbx_seq_one_letter_code
_entity_poly.pdbx_strand_id
1 'polypeptide(L)' 'TVGGELNKLAGNIALFRNAAGVHWRSDYTYSLLLGEAVAIALLQELSLTFNEDDAFFQLTKLDGSIVQIRNGTLRRTF' A
#
# COMPACT_ATOMS: atom_id res chain seq x y z
N THR A 1 -15.38 -1.71 5.84
CA THR A 1 -14.73 -2.93 5.29
C THR A 1 -13.39 -3.12 5.98
N VAL A 2 -12.79 -4.31 5.94
CA VAL A 2 -11.45 -4.52 6.54
C VAL A 2 -10.41 -3.57 5.93
N GLY A 3 -10.34 -3.46 4.60
CA GLY A 3 -9.44 -2.52 3.93
C GLY A 3 -9.70 -1.06 4.30
N GLY A 4 -10.97 -0.67 4.49
CA GLY A 4 -11.32 0.67 4.96
C GLY A 4 -10.81 0.97 6.38
N GLU A 5 -10.88 0.00 7.29
CA GLU A 5 -10.35 0.17 8.65
C GLU A 5 -8.81 0.18 8.66
N LEU A 6 -8.14 -0.59 7.79
CA LEU A 6 -6.68 -0.50 7.61
C LEU A 6 -6.25 0.88 7.08
N ASN A 7 -6.97 1.43 6.10
CA ASN A 7 -6.73 2.78 5.59
C ASN A 7 -6.93 3.84 6.68
N LYS A 8 -7.95 3.68 7.54
CA LYS A 8 -8.15 4.55 8.72
C LYS A 8 -7.02 4.44 9.72
N LEU A 9 -6.54 3.23 10.01
CA LEU A 9 -5.42 3.02 10.93
C LEU A 9 -4.16 3.75 10.43
N ALA A 10 -3.78 3.56 9.16
CA ALA A 10 -2.66 4.27 8.54
C ALA A 10 -2.86 5.80 8.58
N GLY A 11 -4.09 6.25 8.31
CA GLY A 11 -4.50 7.65 8.42
C GLY A 11 -4.34 8.22 9.83
N ASN A 12 -4.81 7.52 10.85
CA ASN A 12 -4.78 7.96 12.24
C ASN A 12 -3.34 8.11 12.74
N ILE A 13 -2.45 7.16 12.42
CA ILE A 13 -1.04 7.20 12.83
C ILE A 13 -0.35 8.44 12.26
N ALA A 14 -0.54 8.71 10.97
CA ALA A 14 0.09 9.86 10.32
C ALA A 14 -0.56 11.20 10.71
N LEU A 15 -1.89 11.28 10.80
CA LEU A 15 -2.58 12.51 11.22
C LEU A 15 -2.35 12.85 12.70
N PHE A 16 -2.07 11.88 13.57
CA PHE A 16 -1.67 12.15 14.95
C PHE A 16 -0.39 12.99 15.02
N ARG A 17 0.53 12.81 14.07
CA ARG A 17 1.75 13.62 13.96
C ARG A 17 1.44 15.08 13.62
N ASN A 18 0.42 15.32 12.80
CA ASN A 18 -0.07 16.67 12.52
C ASN A 18 -0.73 17.27 13.78
N ALA A 19 -1.52 16.48 14.50
CA ALA A 19 -2.15 16.91 15.75
C ALA A 19 -1.10 17.26 16.83
N ALA A 20 0.02 16.55 16.85
CA ALA A 20 1.17 16.85 17.71
C ALA A 20 1.98 18.08 17.26
N GLY A 21 1.61 18.74 16.14
CA GLY A 21 2.25 19.96 15.67
C GLY A 21 3.63 19.78 15.03
N VAL A 22 4.01 18.55 14.67
CA VAL A 22 5.35 18.21 14.14
C VAL A 22 5.35 17.85 12.65
N HIS A 23 4.17 17.76 12.03
CA HIS A 23 4.02 17.44 10.61
C HIS A 23 2.84 18.20 9.98
N TRP A 24 2.82 18.28 8.66
CA TRP A 24 1.80 18.95 7.87
C TRP A 24 0.88 17.93 7.19
N ARG A 25 -0.32 18.36 6.81
CA ARG A 25 -1.25 17.50 6.05
C ARG A 25 -0.63 16.97 4.76
N SER A 26 0.24 17.75 4.12
CA SER A 26 1.02 17.33 2.95
C SER A 26 1.91 16.12 3.25
N ASP A 27 2.59 16.11 4.40
CA ASP A 27 3.50 15.03 4.79
C ASP A 27 2.73 13.72 4.92
N TYR A 28 1.55 13.77 5.54
CA TYR A 28 0.62 12.64 5.58
C TYR A 28 0.26 12.15 4.18
N THR A 29 -0.22 13.03 3.30
CA THR A 29 -0.73 12.62 1.99
C THR A 29 0.36 12.01 1.11
N TYR A 30 1.57 12.59 1.09
CA TYR A 30 2.66 12.10 0.26
C TYR A 30 3.37 10.88 0.87
N SER A 31 3.50 10.80 2.20
CA SER A 31 4.14 9.64 2.84
C SER A 31 3.33 8.36 2.67
N LEU A 32 1.99 8.42 2.69
CA LEU A 32 1.16 7.25 2.41
C LEU A 32 1.33 6.75 0.98
N LEU A 33 1.35 7.64 -0.01
CA LEU A 33 1.55 7.27 -1.42
C LEU A 33 2.97 6.69 -1.64
N LEU A 34 3.98 7.28 -1.01
CA LEU A 34 5.35 6.76 -1.06
C LEU A 34 5.44 5.38 -0.39
N GLY A 35 4.84 5.22 0.79
CA GLY A 35 4.82 3.96 1.52
C GLY A 35 4.12 2.86 0.73
N GLU A 36 3.01 3.17 0.06
CA GLU A 36 2.34 2.23 -0.86
C GLU A 36 3.26 1.81 -2.01
N ALA A 37 3.95 2.75 -2.65
CA ALA A 37 4.87 2.43 -3.74
C ALA A 37 6.03 1.53 -3.29
N VAL A 38 6.63 1.81 -2.13
CA VAL A 38 7.70 0.98 -1.53
C VAL A 38 7.19 -0.41 -1.17
N ALA A 39 6.00 -0.50 -0.55
CA ALA A 39 5.40 -1.79 -0.19
C ALA A 39 5.11 -2.63 -1.44
N ILE A 40 4.58 -2.03 -2.51
CA ILE A 40 4.35 -2.72 -3.79
C ILE A 40 5.66 -3.24 -4.37
N ALA A 41 6.73 -2.43 -4.40
CA ALA A 41 8.04 -2.87 -4.89
C ALA A 41 8.58 -4.06 -4.08
N LEU A 42 8.47 -4.02 -2.75
CA LEU A 42 8.84 -5.13 -1.88
C LEU A 42 8.02 -6.39 -2.19
N LEU A 43 6.71 -6.26 -2.40
CA LEU A 43 5.85 -7.39 -2.77
C LEU A 43 6.17 -7.95 -4.16
N GLN A 44 6.61 -7.12 -5.10
CA GLN A 44 7.10 -7.57 -6.40
C GLN A 44 8.35 -8.45 -6.22
N GLU A 45 9.34 -8.00 -5.44
CA GLU A 45 10.54 -8.78 -5.14
C GLU A 45 10.20 -10.08 -4.39
N LEU A 46 9.34 -10.01 -3.36
CA LEU A 46 8.91 -11.18 -2.60
C LEU A 46 8.18 -12.20 -3.49
N SER A 47 7.39 -11.74 -4.47
CA SER A 47 6.68 -12.65 -5.38
C SER A 47 7.60 -13.48 -6.28
N LEU A 48 8.88 -13.13 -6.40
CA LEU A 48 9.89 -13.92 -7.12
C LEU A 48 10.41 -15.11 -6.31
N THR A 49 10.18 -15.12 -4.98
CA THR A 49 10.69 -16.16 -4.08
C THR A 49 9.68 -17.25 -3.78
N PHE A 50 8.49 -17.21 -4.39
CA PHE A 50 7.43 -18.19 -4.19
C PHE A 50 7.73 -19.47 -4.96
N ASN A 51 7.56 -20.60 -4.28
CA ASN A 51 7.72 -21.93 -4.87
C ASN A 51 6.37 -22.52 -5.31
N GLU A 52 5.28 -21.94 -4.85
CA GLU A 52 3.91 -22.30 -5.20
C GLU A 52 3.57 -21.82 -6.61
N ASP A 53 3.07 -22.73 -7.43
CA ASP A 53 2.56 -22.39 -8.75
C ASP A 53 1.41 -21.38 -8.65
N ASP A 54 1.38 -20.43 -9.58
CA ASP A 54 0.34 -19.40 -9.69
C ASP A 54 0.15 -18.48 -8.46
N ALA A 55 1.04 -18.47 -7.48
CA ALA A 55 0.93 -17.57 -6.32
C ALA A 55 0.96 -16.08 -6.71
N PHE A 56 0.08 -15.28 -6.10
CA PHE A 56 -0.03 -13.85 -6.34
C PHE A 56 -0.51 -13.08 -5.11
N PHE A 57 -0.22 -11.78 -5.09
CA PHE A 57 -0.89 -10.83 -4.20
C PHE A 57 -1.95 -10.05 -4.97
N GLN A 58 -3.06 -9.73 -4.31
CA GLN A 58 -4.06 -8.80 -4.83
C GLN A 58 -4.47 -7.82 -3.73
N LEU A 59 -4.47 -6.54 -4.05
CA LEU A 59 -4.84 -5.49 -3.11
C LEU A 59 -5.54 -4.32 -3.81
N THR A 60 -6.28 -3.55 -3.03
CA THR A 60 -6.85 -2.26 -3.44
C THR A 60 -5.93 -1.15 -2.96
N LYS A 61 -5.46 -0.33 -3.89
CA LYS A 61 -4.63 0.84 -3.61
C LYS A 61 -5.42 1.94 -2.90
N LEU A 62 -4.71 2.92 -2.34
CA LEU A 62 -5.27 4.12 -1.71
C LEU A 62 -6.15 4.94 -2.67
N ASP A 63 -5.84 4.91 -3.96
CA ASP A 63 -6.64 5.54 -5.03
C ASP A 63 -7.89 4.73 -5.43
N GLY A 64 -8.11 3.57 -4.80
CA GLY A 64 -9.23 2.67 -5.07
C GLY A 64 -9.01 1.69 -6.22
N SER A 65 -7.92 1.81 -6.98
CA SER A 65 -7.62 0.85 -8.05
C SER A 65 -7.17 -0.50 -7.50
N ILE A 66 -7.57 -1.58 -8.17
CA ILE A 66 -7.17 -2.95 -7.79
C ILE A 66 -5.94 -3.32 -8.59
N VAL A 67 -4.96 -3.89 -7.90
CA VAL A 67 -3.73 -4.39 -8.51
C VAL A 67 -3.45 -5.82 -8.08
N GLN A 68 -2.81 -6.55 -8.98
CA GLN A 68 -2.32 -7.90 -8.78
C GLN A 68 -0.80 -7.92 -8.99
N ILE A 69 -0.07 -8.55 -8.08
CA ILE A 69 1.38 -8.71 -8.15
C ILE A 69 1.69 -10.19 -8.31
N ARG A 70 2.46 -10.52 -9.34
CA ARG A 70 2.85 -11.90 -9.66
C ARG A 70 4.18 -11.93 -10.40
N ASN A 71 5.10 -12.78 -9.95
CA ASN A 71 6.40 -13.02 -10.58
C ASN A 71 7.12 -11.70 -10.96
N GLY A 72 7.26 -10.80 -9.98
CA GLY A 72 7.88 -9.48 -10.14
C GLY A 72 7.04 -8.43 -10.87
N THR A 73 5.89 -8.80 -11.44
CA THR A 73 5.08 -7.91 -12.29
C THR A 73 3.87 -7.37 -11.54
N LEU A 74 3.65 -6.05 -11.64
CA LEU A 74 2.43 -5.37 -11.21
C LEU A 74 1.44 -5.27 -12.38
N ARG A 75 0.20 -5.73 -12.19
CA ARG A 75 -0.89 -5.64 -13.17
C ARG A 75 -2.09 -4.93 -12.56
N ARG A 76 -2.69 -3.99 -13.29
CA ARG A 76 -3.95 -3.35 -12.89
C ARG A 76 -5.12 -4.24 -13.29
N THR A 77 -6.02 -4.52 -12.35
CA THR A 77 -7.26 -5.26 -12.58
C THR A 77 -8.39 -4.25 -12.83
N PHE A 78 -9.26 -4.55 -13.81
CA PHE A 78 -10.30 -3.66 -14.33
C PHE A 78 -11.23 -3.11 -13.25
#